data_AF-A0A0W8E1Z0-F1
#
_entry.id   AF-A0A0W8E1Z0-F1
#
_cell.length_a   1.000
_cell.length_b   1.000
_cell.length_c   1.000
_cell.angle_alpha   90.00
_cell.angle_beta   90.00
_cell.angle_gamma   90.00
#
_symmetry.space_group_name_H-M   'P 1'
#
loop_
_entity.id
_entity.type
_entity.pdbx_description
1 polymer ?
#
loop_
_entity_poly.entity_id
_entity_poly.type
_entity_poly.pdbx_seq_one_letter_code
_entity_poly.pdbx_strand_id
1 'polypeptide(L)'
;MRMIRICYHTAYDKLPISELDIHPDLLDILEELGIVQIKDNCIESQDSRRLYKMMRLKEFLGVNFNGAAVIVELLQRIEELEEEIERLKREVR
;
A
#
# COMPACT_ATOMS: atom_id res chain seq x y z
N MET A 1 19.38 -16.33 -2.97
CA MET A 1 18.12 -16.78 -2.31
C MET A 1 17.22 -15.56 -2.19
N ARG A 2 16.00 -15.57 -2.76
CA ARG A 2 14.98 -14.53 -2.47
C ARG A 2 14.16 -15.03 -1.29
N MET A 3 14.23 -14.34 -0.15
CA MET A 3 13.31 -14.61 0.95
C MET A 3 11.91 -14.12 0.54
N ILE A 4 10.97 -15.05 0.43
CA ILE A 4 9.54 -14.71 0.34
C ILE A 4 9.04 -14.71 1.78
N ARG A 5 8.92 -13.53 2.36
CA ARG A 5 8.35 -13.35 3.70
C ARG A 5 6.83 -13.37 3.57
N ILE A 6 6.21 -14.50 3.91
CA ILE A 6 4.75 -14.64 3.91
C ILE A 6 4.24 -14.04 5.22
N CYS A 7 3.76 -12.80 5.17
CA CYS A 7 3.09 -12.15 6.30
C CYS A 7 1.64 -12.63 6.36
N TYR A 8 1.33 -13.57 7.25
CA TYR A 8 -0.03 -13.98 7.60
C TYR A 8 -0.45 -13.17 8.83
N HIS A 9 -1.42 -12.27 8.70
CA HIS A 9 -1.88 -11.45 9.83
C HIS A 9 -3.30 -11.87 10.24
N THR A 10 -3.40 -12.22 11.51
CA THR A 10 -4.62 -12.45 12.29
C THR A 10 -4.88 -11.21 13.16
N ALA A 11 -6.00 -10.52 12.97
CA ALA A 11 -6.71 -9.64 13.93
C ALA A 11 -5.98 -8.47 14.67
N TYR A 12 -4.69 -8.20 14.45
CA TYR A 12 -4.01 -6.95 14.88
C TYR A 12 -3.91 -5.88 13.77
N ASP A 13 -4.78 -4.87 13.78
CA ASP A 13 -4.84 -3.79 12.76
C ASP A 13 -3.57 -2.94 12.61
N LYS A 14 -2.56 -3.14 13.47
CA LYS A 14 -1.33 -2.36 13.53
C LYS A 14 -0.10 -3.24 13.40
N LEU A 15 0.84 -2.83 12.56
CA LEU A 15 2.12 -3.47 12.29
C LEU A 15 3.26 -2.59 12.83
N PRO A 16 4.11 -3.08 13.73
CA PRO A 16 5.27 -2.32 14.21
C PRO A 16 6.23 -2.01 13.07
N ILE A 17 6.76 -0.79 13.01
CA ILE A 17 7.71 -0.41 11.93
C ILE A 17 9.00 -1.24 11.97
N SER A 18 9.38 -1.76 13.14
CA SER A 18 10.55 -2.63 13.33
C SER A 18 10.40 -3.98 12.63
N GLU A 19 9.18 -4.38 12.31
CA GLU A 19 8.93 -5.62 11.56
C GLU A 19 9.01 -5.43 10.04
N LEU A 20 8.97 -4.17 9.57
CA LEU A 20 9.09 -3.82 8.17
C LEU A 20 10.54 -3.95 7.72
N ASP A 21 10.74 -4.55 6.54
CA ASP A 21 12.07 -4.65 5.91
C ASP A 21 12.35 -3.38 5.09
N ILE A 22 12.24 -2.22 5.75
CA ILE A 22 12.28 -0.88 5.13
C ILE A 22 13.12 0.03 6.02
N HIS A 23 14.03 0.78 5.41
CA HIS A 23 14.90 1.71 6.13
C HIS A 23 14.08 2.86 6.76
N PRO A 24 14.39 3.30 7.99
CA PRO A 24 13.68 4.41 8.67
C PRO A 24 13.57 5.67 7.82
N ASP A 25 14.68 6.13 7.22
CA ASP A 25 14.67 7.32 6.35
C ASP A 25 13.68 7.20 5.17
N LEU A 26 13.46 5.99 4.66
CA LEU A 26 12.47 5.76 3.62
C LEU A 26 11.06 5.82 4.19
N LEU A 27 10.82 5.30 5.40
CA LEU A 27 9.52 5.44 6.07
C LEU A 27 9.15 6.90 6.32
N ASP A 28 10.12 7.74 6.70
CA ASP A 28 9.90 9.17 6.91
C ASP A 28 9.44 9.85 5.60
N ILE A 29 10.12 9.57 4.49
CA ILE A 29 9.73 10.08 3.16
C ILE A 29 8.31 9.61 2.80
N LEU A 30 7.96 8.37 3.11
CA LEU A 30 6.65 7.81 2.79
C LEU A 30 5.53 8.41 3.65
N GLU A 31 5.83 8.73 4.90
CA GLU A 31 4.93 9.46 5.78
C GLU A 31 4.72 10.89 5.30
N GLU A 32 5.79 11.61 4.93
CA GLU A 32 5.70 12.96 4.34
C GLU A 32 4.86 12.98 3.05
N LEU A 33 4.93 11.92 2.25
CA LEU A 33 4.13 11.75 1.05
C LEU A 33 2.69 11.28 1.31
N GLY A 34 2.31 11.04 2.57
CA GLY A 34 0.97 10.58 2.97
C GLY A 34 0.65 9.15 2.54
N ILE A 35 1.67 8.35 2.23
CA ILE A 35 1.51 6.98 1.72
C ILE A 35 1.29 6.00 2.88
N VAL A 36 1.88 6.30 4.03
CA VAL A 36 1.72 5.58 5.29
C VAL A 36 1.46 6.58 6.40
N GLN A 37 0.69 6.19 7.41
CA GLN A 37 0.59 6.93 8.67
C GLN A 37 1.31 6.15 9.76
N ILE A 38 2.30 6.78 10.41
CA ILE A 38 3.02 6.16 11.53
C ILE A 38 2.44 6.73 12.82
N LYS A 39 1.85 5.86 13.64
CA LYS A 39 1.34 6.21 14.98
C LYS A 39 1.84 5.20 15.99
N ASP A 40 2.39 5.69 17.10
CA ASP A 40 2.95 4.85 18.17
C ASP A 40 3.95 3.80 17.64
N ASN A 41 4.80 4.21 16.69
CA ASN A 41 5.79 3.33 16.04
C ASN A 41 5.17 2.14 15.28
N CYS A 42 3.90 2.26 14.86
CA CYS A 42 3.15 1.28 14.10
C CYS A 42 2.50 1.92 12.87
N ILE A 43 2.31 1.13 11.82
CA ILE A 43 1.49 1.49 10.66
C ILE A 43 0.24 0.61 10.61
N GLU A 44 -0.81 1.10 9.97
CA GLU A 44 -2.00 0.28 9.74
C GLU A 44 -1.70 -0.86 8.74
N SER A 45 -2.35 -2.00 8.93
CA SER A 45 -2.20 -3.14 8.01
C SER A 45 -2.54 -2.78 6.56
N GLN A 46 -3.49 -1.86 6.35
CA GLN A 46 -3.83 -1.35 5.01
C GLN A 46 -2.68 -0.56 4.39
N ASP A 47 -2.04 0.32 5.17
CA ASP A 47 -0.87 1.11 4.76
C ASP A 47 0.31 0.19 4.43
N SER A 48 0.54 -0.87 5.19
CA SER A 48 1.59 -1.85 4.89
C SER A 48 1.39 -2.50 3.52
N ARG A 49 0.15 -2.85 3.18
CA ARG A 49 -0.19 -3.44 1.88
C ARG A 49 0.01 -2.45 0.74
N ARG A 50 -0.41 -1.19 0.96
CA ARG A 50 -0.25 -0.09 0.02
C ARG A 50 1.24 0.17 -0.26
N LEU A 51 2.04 0.19 0.80
CA LEU A 51 3.50 0.33 0.75
C LEU A 51 4.15 -0.76 -0.09
N TYR A 52 3.87 -2.04 0.18
CA TYR A 52 4.43 -3.13 -0.63
C TYR A 52 3.93 -3.10 -2.09
N LYS A 53 2.69 -2.69 -2.37
CA LYS A 53 2.19 -2.50 -3.75
C LYS A 53 3.00 -1.41 -4.47
N MET A 54 3.24 -0.29 -3.80
CA MET A 54 4.05 0.81 -4.32
C MET A 54 5.49 0.39 -4.60
N MET A 55 6.16 -0.29 -3.66
CA MET A 55 7.55 -0.75 -3.85
C MET A 55 7.67 -1.68 -5.07
N ARG A 56 6.72 -2.61 -5.26
CA ARG A 56 6.70 -3.48 -6.45
C ARG A 56 6.49 -2.68 -7.73
N LEU A 57 5.59 -1.69 -7.74
CA LEU A 57 5.34 -0.85 -8.91
C LEU A 57 6.54 0.01 -9.27
N LYS A 58 7.22 0.58 -8.28
CA LYS A 58 8.47 1.33 -8.46
C LYS A 58 9.51 0.49 -9.20
N GLU A 59 9.78 -0.72 -8.71
CA GLU A 59 10.75 -1.63 -9.31
C GLU A 59 10.32 -2.13 -10.69
N PHE A 60 9.03 -2.42 -10.87
CA PHE A 60 8.51 -2.96 -12.13
C PHE A 60 8.45 -1.91 -13.25
N LEU A 61 8.07 -0.67 -12.94
CA LEU A 61 7.87 0.41 -13.91
C LEU A 61 9.08 1.35 -14.01
N GLY A 62 10.07 1.21 -13.15
CA GLY A 62 11.25 2.10 -13.13
C GLY A 62 10.93 3.54 -12.75
N VAL A 63 9.86 3.76 -11.98
CA VAL A 63 9.44 5.10 -11.52
C VAL A 63 10.06 5.45 -10.18
N ASN A 64 10.01 6.73 -9.79
CA ASN A 64 10.38 7.15 -8.44
C ASN A 64 9.22 6.91 -7.45
N PHE A 65 9.46 7.13 -6.15
CA PHE A 65 8.45 6.90 -5.11
C PHE A 65 7.19 7.74 -5.31
N ASN A 66 7.33 9.02 -5.67
CA ASN A 66 6.19 9.91 -5.95
C ASN A 66 5.34 9.37 -7.10
N GLY A 67 5.98 8.95 -8.19
CA GLY A 67 5.29 8.36 -9.35
C GLY A 67 4.60 7.06 -8.97
N ALA A 68 5.27 6.19 -8.21
CA ALA A 68 4.66 4.95 -7.73
C ALA A 68 3.45 5.21 -6.82
N ALA A 69 3.51 6.23 -5.96
CA ALA A 69 2.43 6.61 -5.06
C ALA A 69 1.18 7.07 -5.84
N VAL A 70 1.36 7.97 -6.81
CA VAL A 70 0.29 8.43 -7.70
C VAL A 70 -0.33 7.25 -8.45
N ILE A 71 0.49 6.34 -8.97
CA ILE A 71 0.00 5.15 -9.68
C ILE A 71 -0.84 4.26 -8.75
N VAL A 72 -0.40 4.04 -7.51
CA VAL A 72 -1.17 3.24 -6.54
C VAL A 72 -2.53 3.86 -6.25
N GLU A 73 -2.59 5.18 -6.08
CA GLU A 73 -3.84 5.92 -5.87
C GLU A 73 -4.78 5.80 -7.09
N LEU A 74 -4.24 5.98 -8.30
CA LEU A 74 -5.01 5.82 -9.53
C LEU A 74 -5.57 4.41 -9.69
N LEU A 75 -4.78 3.37 -9.36
CA LEU A 75 -5.25 1.99 -9.39
C LEU A 75 -6.38 1.76 -8.39
N GLN A 76 -6.26 2.29 -7.17
CA GLN A 76 -7.34 2.22 -6.18
C GLN A 76 -8.61 2.90 -6.70
N ARG A 77 -8.47 4.07 -7.32
CA ARG A 77 -9.62 4.79 -7.89
C ARG A 77 -10.29 4.01 -9.02
N ILE A 78 -9.52 3.30 -9.84
CA ILE A 78 -10.06 2.42 -10.89
C ILE A 78 -10.82 1.25 -10.26
N GLU A 79 -10.25 0.60 -9.24
CA GLU A 79 -10.90 -0.50 -8.50
C GLU A 79 -12.26 -0.03 -7.93
N GLU A 80 -12.32 1.13 -7.28
CA GLU A 80 -13.57 1.73 -6.76
C GLU A 80 -14.62 1.99 -7.87
N LEU A 81 -14.18 2.51 -9.01
CA LEU A 81 -15.06 2.79 -10.15
C LEU A 81 -15.58 1.51 -10.80
N GLU A 82 -14.77 0.47 -10.90
CA GLU A 82 -15.17 -0.84 -11.40
C GLU A 82 -16.22 -1.49 -10.49
N GLU A 83 -16.03 -1.41 -9.17
CA GLU A 83 -17.02 -1.89 -8.19
C GLU A 83 -18.35 -1.15 -8.29
N GLU A 84 -18.31 0.17 -8.47
CA GLU A 84 -19.51 0.99 -8.68
C GLU A 84 -20.25 0.63 -9.98
N ILE A 85 -19.52 0.46 -11.08
CA ILE A 85 -20.10 0.01 -12.36
C ILE A 85 -20.78 -1.36 -12.19
N GLU A 86 -20.11 -2.32 -11.53
CA GLU A 86 -20.68 -3.65 -11.30
C GLU A 86 -21.91 -3.62 -10.39
N ARG A 87 -21.93 -2.74 -9.37
CA ARG A 87 -23.12 -2.51 -8.54
C ARG A 87 -24.29 -1.98 -9.38
N LEU A 88 -24.07 -0.94 -10.17
CA LEU A 88 -25.09 -0.34 -11.03
C LEU A 88 -25.63 -1.32 -12.08
N LYS A 89 -24.76 -2.14 -12.69
CA LYS A 89 -25.18 -3.18 -13.65
C LYS A 89 -26.11 -4.22 -13.02
N ARG A 90 -25.97 -4.50 -11.71
CA ARG A 90 -26.86 -5.43 -10.99
C ARG A 90 -28.23 -4.80 -10.69
N GLU A 91 -28.30 -3.49 -10.50
CA GLU A 91 -29.56 -2.77 -10.23
C GLU A 91 -30.44 -2.58 -11.47
N VAL A 92 -29.81 -2.53 -12.66
CA VAL A 92 -30.52 -2.38 -13.96
C VAL A 92 -31.01 -3.74 -14.51
N ARG A 93 -30.63 -4.85 -13.90
CA ARG A 93 -30.91 -6.22 -14.37
C ARG A 93 -32.01 -6.89 -13.56
#